data_AF-A0A2E8LI93-F1
#
_entry.id   AF-A0A2E8LI93-F1
#
_cell.length_a   1.000
_cell.length_b   1.000
_cell.length_c   1.000
_cell.angle_alpha   90.00
_cell.angle_beta   90.00
_cell.angle_gamma   90.00
#
_symmetry.space_group_name_H-M   'P 1'
#
loop_
_entity.id
_entity.type
_entity.pdbx_description
1 polymer ?
#
loop_
_entity_poly.entity_id
_entity_poly.type
_entity_poly.pdbx_seq_one_letter_code
_entity_poly.pdbx_strand_id
1 'polypeptide(L)'
;MRHRDNYFADVEAVAAEGLAATGYAGEGPPSEKHLTDLVAHHGFRIERVKGMPITARSVTDTARRVIYIPQRDDLSVRASRSVVLQTLGHFALEHAETTDFEGYLRQRVESNYFAAAVLVPEQAAAGFLGAAHAEGDLSIEDLKERYYVSYEMAAHRFTNLATRHLGLQVHFLRTDTAGTVTKAYENDGLVFPSDEEGGLEGVRVSRLWGARQAWASSEIIHEQFTATDHGDFWCATYVENVAEGTPFAITIGCRSEDAGGFRGGDTVRRVSARSSDLTADPALVDRWDGVAWPSASERSFVLTALPPAGREFSPFPGIDLIDVYRFLDRQAGA
;
A
#
# COMPACT_ATOMS: atom_id res chain seq x y z
N MET A 1 -3.20 10.09 -10.81
CA MET A 1 -2.05 9.97 -9.88
C MET A 1 -0.72 9.92 -10.62
N ARG A 2 -0.50 8.97 -11.54
CA ARG A 2 0.75 8.86 -12.35
C ARG A 2 1.17 10.15 -13.06
N HIS A 3 0.26 10.85 -13.76
CA HIS A 3 0.58 12.11 -14.44
C HIS A 3 1.06 13.27 -13.54
N ARG A 4 0.89 13.14 -12.21
CA ARG A 4 1.33 14.14 -11.23
C ARG A 4 2.45 13.59 -10.33
N ASP A 5 3.04 12.45 -10.69
CA ASP A 5 4.03 11.73 -9.88
C ASP A 5 3.55 11.48 -8.44
N ASN A 6 2.24 11.28 -8.29
CA ASN A 6 1.57 11.14 -7.00
C ASN A 6 1.83 12.28 -6.00
N TYR A 7 2.10 13.49 -6.48
CA TYR A 7 2.34 14.66 -5.66
C TYR A 7 1.21 15.68 -5.82
N PHE A 8 0.69 16.19 -4.69
CA PHE A 8 -0.44 17.13 -4.65
C PHE A 8 -0.02 18.40 -3.89
N ALA A 9 0.61 19.34 -4.60
CA ALA A 9 1.19 20.55 -4.01
C ALA A 9 0.19 21.38 -3.19
N ASP A 10 -1.06 21.50 -3.66
CA ASP A 10 -2.09 22.25 -2.95
C ASP A 10 -2.45 21.60 -1.60
N VAL A 11 -2.46 20.26 -1.55
CA VAL A 11 -2.73 19.50 -0.31
C VAL A 11 -1.53 19.58 0.65
N GLU A 12 -0.29 19.58 0.13
CA GLU A 12 0.92 19.82 0.94
C GLU A 12 0.89 21.20 1.59
N ALA A 13 0.50 22.23 0.83
CA ALA A 13 0.39 23.59 1.33
C ALA A 13 -0.62 23.67 2.49
N VAL A 14 -1.83 23.12 2.31
CA VAL A 14 -2.85 23.11 3.38
C VAL A 14 -2.38 22.33 4.61
N ALA A 15 -1.72 21.18 4.43
CA ALA A 15 -1.18 20.39 5.53
C ALA A 15 -0.07 21.15 6.28
N ALA A 16 0.84 21.79 5.56
CA ALA A 16 1.95 22.55 6.14
C ALA A 16 1.47 23.82 6.88
N GLU A 17 0.57 24.59 6.27
CA GLU A 17 -0.03 25.79 6.88
C GLU A 17 -0.82 25.45 8.14
N GLY A 18 -1.68 24.44 8.07
CA GLY A 18 -2.45 23.97 9.22
C GLY A 18 -1.53 23.52 10.36
N LEU A 19 -0.48 22.74 10.05
CA LEU A 19 0.43 22.23 11.06
C LEU A 19 1.30 23.35 11.67
N ALA A 20 1.74 24.33 10.88
CA ALA A 20 2.46 25.50 11.35
C ALA A 20 1.62 26.32 12.34
N ALA A 21 0.31 26.45 12.11
CA ALA A 21 -0.62 27.14 13.01
C ALA A 21 -0.72 26.49 14.40
N THR A 22 -0.29 25.24 14.56
CA THR A 22 -0.26 24.51 15.85
C THR A 22 1.05 24.66 16.62
N GLY A 23 2.03 25.38 16.06
CA GLY A 23 3.36 25.55 16.66
C GLY A 23 4.31 24.37 16.43
N TYR A 24 4.05 23.51 15.44
CA TYR A 24 4.99 22.47 15.04
C TYR A 24 6.31 23.08 14.54
N ALA A 25 7.42 22.68 15.15
CA ALA A 25 8.74 23.27 14.90
C ALA A 25 9.43 22.79 13.61
N GLY A 26 8.82 21.87 12.85
CA GLY A 26 9.41 21.35 11.61
C GLY A 26 10.29 20.10 11.76
N GLU A 27 10.41 19.54 12.98
CA GLU A 27 11.22 18.34 13.23
C GLU A 27 10.43 17.21 13.88
N GLY A 28 10.70 15.98 13.43
CA GLY A 28 10.16 14.76 14.02
C GLY A 28 8.64 14.57 13.84
N PRO A 29 8.05 13.56 14.51
CA PRO A 29 6.63 13.28 14.41
C PRO A 29 5.78 14.38 15.07
N PRO A 30 4.69 14.83 14.44
CA PRO A 30 3.70 15.69 15.11
C PRO A 30 3.10 14.99 16.35
N SER A 31 3.07 15.72 17.45
CA SER A 31 2.52 15.24 18.73
C SER A 31 0.98 15.15 18.71
N GLU A 32 0.41 14.41 19.65
CA GLU A 32 -1.06 14.37 19.85
C GLU A 32 -1.64 15.77 20.13
N LYS A 33 -0.85 16.64 20.77
CA LYS A 33 -1.24 18.05 20.98
C LYS A 33 -1.35 18.79 19.65
N HIS A 34 -0.37 18.67 18.75
CA HIS A 34 -0.46 19.29 17.42
C HIS A 34 -1.70 18.82 16.68
N LEU A 35 -2.03 17.53 16.73
CA LEU A 35 -3.23 17.00 16.08
C LEU A 35 -4.53 17.57 16.69
N THR A 36 -4.59 17.67 18.02
CA THR A 36 -5.75 18.24 18.72
C THR A 36 -5.92 19.73 18.41
N ASP A 37 -4.81 20.47 18.40
CA ASP A 37 -4.79 21.90 18.07
C ASP A 37 -5.12 22.13 16.58
N LEU A 38 -4.71 21.23 15.67
CA LEU A 38 -5.06 21.28 14.24
C LEU A 38 -6.57 21.11 14.04
N VAL A 39 -7.17 20.12 14.71
CA VAL A 39 -8.63 19.95 14.69
C VAL A 39 -9.34 21.21 15.20
N ALA A 40 -8.84 21.78 16.30
CA ALA A 40 -9.39 23.03 16.87
C ALA A 40 -9.20 24.22 15.93
N HIS A 41 -8.08 24.31 15.21
CA HIS A 41 -7.80 25.34 14.21
C HIS A 41 -8.84 25.35 13.08
N HIS A 42 -9.29 24.18 12.64
CA HIS A 42 -10.39 24.04 11.68
C HIS A 42 -11.80 24.16 12.32
N GLY A 43 -11.87 24.52 13.60
CA GLY A 43 -13.11 24.77 14.32
C GLY A 43 -13.85 23.51 14.76
N PHE A 44 -13.17 22.36 14.83
CA PHE A 44 -13.74 21.10 15.32
C PHE A 44 -13.15 20.70 16.67
N ARG A 45 -13.76 19.72 17.32
CA ARG A 45 -13.20 19.02 18.49
C ARG A 45 -13.37 17.51 18.33
N ILE A 46 -12.50 16.74 18.99
CA ILE A 46 -12.54 15.26 18.95
C ILE A 46 -13.28 14.75 20.20
N GLU A 47 -14.20 13.82 20.02
CA GLU A 47 -14.77 13.02 21.11
C GLU A 47 -14.53 11.53 20.88
N ARG A 48 -14.06 10.83 21.92
CA ARG A 48 -13.84 9.37 21.91
C ARG A 48 -15.01 8.66 22.58
N VAL A 49 -15.79 7.90 21.83
CA VAL A 49 -17.07 7.32 22.28
C VAL A 49 -17.14 5.81 22.06
N LYS A 50 -17.89 5.12 22.92
CA LYS A 50 -18.26 3.70 22.72
C LYS A 50 -19.47 3.60 21.80
N GLY A 51 -19.67 2.44 21.19
CA GLY A 51 -20.89 2.16 20.41
C GLY A 51 -20.95 2.92 19.08
N MET A 52 -19.80 3.23 18.49
CA MET A 52 -19.73 3.70 17.11
C MET A 52 -20.46 2.70 16.18
N PRO A 53 -21.18 3.17 15.16
CA PRO A 53 -21.74 2.27 14.15
C PRO A 53 -20.64 1.39 13.54
N ILE A 54 -20.87 0.08 13.44
CA ILE A 54 -19.86 -0.89 12.98
C ILE A 54 -19.33 -0.61 11.56
N THR A 55 -20.10 0.11 10.75
CA THR A 55 -19.75 0.50 9.38
C THR A 55 -18.97 1.81 9.29
N ALA A 56 -18.82 2.56 10.38
CA ALA A 56 -18.22 3.88 10.41
C ALA A 56 -16.95 3.92 11.28
N ARG A 57 -15.83 4.36 10.70
CA ARG A 57 -14.56 4.56 11.43
C ARG A 57 -14.54 5.89 12.19
N SER A 58 -15.32 6.85 11.74
CA SER A 58 -15.56 8.14 12.39
C SER A 58 -16.94 8.65 11.96
N VAL A 59 -17.51 9.56 12.76
CA VAL A 59 -18.75 10.27 12.44
C VAL A 59 -18.54 11.74 12.77
N THR A 60 -18.90 12.66 11.86
CA THR A 60 -18.79 14.09 12.13
C THR A 60 -20.17 14.72 12.26
N ASP A 61 -20.43 15.35 13.41
CA ASP A 61 -21.56 16.27 13.60
C ASP A 61 -21.11 17.67 13.18
N THR A 62 -21.49 18.08 11.98
CA THR A 62 -21.11 19.38 11.39
C THR A 62 -21.82 20.56 12.06
N ALA A 63 -22.99 20.34 12.65
CA ALA A 63 -23.74 21.38 13.37
C ALA A 63 -23.08 21.72 14.71
N ARG A 64 -22.63 20.70 15.46
CA ARG A 64 -21.91 20.88 16.73
C ARG A 64 -20.40 20.96 16.59
N ARG A 65 -19.88 20.76 15.37
CA ARG A 65 -18.45 20.73 15.04
C ARG A 65 -17.68 19.68 15.87
N VAL A 66 -18.17 18.45 15.90
CA VAL A 66 -17.56 17.34 16.66
C VAL A 66 -17.22 16.18 15.74
N ILE A 67 -15.99 15.68 15.83
CA ILE A 67 -15.54 14.45 15.21
C ILE A 67 -15.55 13.34 16.26
N TYR A 68 -16.45 12.39 16.10
CA TYR A 68 -16.54 11.19 16.94
C TYR A 68 -15.64 10.08 16.39
N ILE A 69 -14.85 9.47 17.27
CA ILE A 69 -14.01 8.30 16.97
C ILE A 69 -14.20 7.22 18.05
N PRO A 70 -13.92 5.94 17.75
CA PRO A 70 -13.92 4.88 18.74
C PRO A 70 -12.99 5.15 19.93
N GLN A 71 -13.25 4.51 21.07
CA GLN A 71 -12.35 4.59 22.24
C GLN A 71 -11.06 3.79 22.01
N ARG A 72 -10.07 4.00 22.88
CA ARG A 72 -8.72 3.41 22.72
C ARG A 72 -8.71 1.88 22.71
N ASP A 73 -9.67 1.26 23.40
CA ASP A 73 -9.81 -0.19 23.46
C ASP A 73 -10.20 -0.78 22.08
N ASP A 74 -10.88 0.02 21.24
CA ASP A 74 -11.35 -0.37 19.91
C ASP A 74 -10.43 0.14 18.79
N LEU A 75 -9.55 1.12 19.08
CA LEU A 75 -8.70 1.77 18.09
C LEU A 75 -7.34 2.18 18.69
N SER A 76 -6.27 1.59 18.15
CA SER A 76 -4.90 1.93 18.56
C SER A 76 -4.61 3.42 18.38
N VAL A 77 -3.70 3.97 19.20
CA VAL A 77 -3.30 5.40 19.13
C VAL A 77 -2.88 5.79 17.71
N ARG A 78 -2.01 5.00 17.08
CA ARG A 78 -1.55 5.21 15.70
C ARG A 78 -2.70 5.22 14.70
N ALA A 79 -3.63 4.26 14.77
CA ALA A 79 -4.79 4.22 13.88
C ALA A 79 -5.73 5.41 14.11
N SER A 80 -5.91 5.85 15.36
CA SER A 80 -6.75 7.00 15.68
C SER A 80 -6.25 8.30 15.06
N ARG A 81 -4.93 8.52 15.03
CA ARG A 81 -4.31 9.68 14.38
C ARG A 81 -4.68 9.74 12.89
N SER A 82 -4.56 8.61 12.19
CA SER A 82 -4.92 8.51 10.77
C SER A 82 -6.41 8.76 10.54
N VAL A 83 -7.29 8.14 11.32
CA VAL A 83 -8.75 8.29 11.17
C VAL A 83 -9.19 9.74 11.40
N VAL A 84 -8.66 10.39 12.45
CA VAL A 84 -8.95 11.79 12.75
C VAL A 84 -8.54 12.68 11.57
N LEU A 85 -7.32 12.53 11.06
CA LEU A 85 -6.80 13.40 10.01
C LEU A 85 -7.41 13.12 8.64
N GLN A 86 -7.74 11.86 8.33
CA GLN A 86 -8.51 11.52 7.13
C GLN A 86 -9.90 12.16 7.17
N THR A 87 -10.54 12.17 8.34
CA THR A 87 -11.84 12.84 8.52
C THR A 87 -11.69 14.35 8.42
N LEU A 88 -10.70 14.92 9.11
CA LEU A 88 -10.43 16.36 9.10
C LEU A 88 -10.06 16.86 7.70
N GLY A 89 -9.36 16.05 6.90
CA GLY A 89 -8.94 16.40 5.55
C GLY A 89 -10.10 16.78 4.64
N HIS A 90 -11.29 16.19 4.81
CA HIS A 90 -12.47 16.64 4.07
C HIS A 90 -12.84 18.10 4.37
N PHE A 91 -12.69 18.53 5.62
CA PHE A 91 -13.01 19.90 6.02
C PHE A 91 -11.87 20.88 5.75
N ALA A 92 -10.63 20.44 5.97
CA ALA A 92 -9.44 21.24 5.71
C ALA A 92 -9.28 21.57 4.21
N LEU A 93 -9.68 20.65 3.33
CA LEU A 93 -9.66 20.83 1.88
C LEU A 93 -10.99 21.33 1.31
N GLU A 94 -11.93 21.74 2.16
CA GLU A 94 -13.22 22.31 1.77
C GLU A 94 -14.01 21.43 0.77
N HIS A 95 -13.98 20.11 0.98
CA HIS A 95 -14.69 19.17 0.13
C HIS A 95 -16.20 19.41 0.15
N ALA A 96 -16.78 19.59 -1.04
CA ALA A 96 -18.22 19.66 -1.23
C ALA A 96 -18.88 18.27 -1.21
N GLU A 97 -20.20 18.22 -1.03
CA GLU A 97 -20.95 16.98 -1.23
C GLU A 97 -20.77 16.45 -2.66
N THR A 98 -20.42 15.18 -2.79
CA THR A 98 -20.22 14.51 -4.09
C THR A 98 -21.46 13.75 -4.48
N THR A 99 -21.87 13.88 -5.74
CA THR A 99 -23.01 13.12 -6.30
C THR A 99 -22.58 12.07 -7.34
N ASP A 100 -21.27 11.97 -7.59
CA ASP A 100 -20.66 11.07 -8.57
C ASP A 100 -19.46 10.32 -7.98
N PHE A 101 -19.12 9.20 -8.63
CA PHE A 101 -18.09 8.28 -8.17
C PHE A 101 -16.67 8.86 -8.28
N GLU A 102 -16.41 9.68 -9.31
CA GLU A 102 -15.09 10.28 -9.54
C GLU A 102 -14.77 11.29 -8.45
N GLY A 103 -15.71 12.18 -8.12
CA GLY A 103 -15.62 13.13 -7.03
C GLY A 103 -15.41 12.45 -5.69
N TYR A 104 -16.16 11.37 -5.42
CA TYR A 104 -15.98 10.57 -4.21
C TYR A 104 -14.56 9.99 -4.09
N LEU A 105 -14.04 9.37 -5.16
CA LEU A 105 -12.69 8.81 -5.17
C LEU A 105 -11.62 9.88 -5.04
N ARG A 106 -11.76 11.00 -5.76
CA ARG A 106 -10.83 12.15 -5.68
C ARG A 106 -10.72 12.67 -4.26
N GLN A 107 -11.85 12.97 -3.61
CA GLN A 107 -11.86 13.47 -2.24
C GLN A 107 -11.27 12.46 -1.25
N ARG A 108 -11.48 11.16 -1.47
CA ARG A 108 -10.89 10.11 -0.66
C ARG A 108 -9.36 10.03 -0.85
N VAL A 109 -8.85 10.25 -2.07
CA VAL A 109 -7.41 10.33 -2.31
C VAL A 109 -6.83 11.56 -1.62
N GLU A 110 -7.46 12.72 -1.78
CA GLU A 110 -7.04 14.00 -1.22
C GLU A 110 -7.04 13.99 0.31
N SER A 111 -8.09 13.46 0.96
CA SER A 111 -8.16 13.39 2.43
C SER A 111 -7.15 12.41 3.04
N ASN A 112 -6.88 11.29 2.35
CA ASN A 112 -5.81 10.37 2.73
C ASN A 112 -4.42 10.97 2.55
N TYR A 113 -4.21 11.71 1.46
CA TYR A 113 -2.97 12.44 1.22
C TYR A 113 -2.74 13.48 2.31
N PHE A 114 -3.76 14.30 2.63
CA PHE A 114 -3.69 15.29 3.69
C PHE A 114 -3.29 14.66 5.03
N ALA A 115 -3.90 13.53 5.39
CA ALA A 115 -3.55 12.82 6.62
C ALA A 115 -2.08 12.36 6.63
N ALA A 116 -1.59 11.82 5.51
CA ALA A 116 -0.19 11.43 5.38
C ALA A 116 0.77 12.64 5.42
N ALA A 117 0.40 13.75 4.78
CA ALA A 117 1.18 14.98 4.74
C ALA A 117 1.27 15.67 6.10
N VAL A 118 0.18 15.63 6.89
CA VAL A 118 0.22 16.11 8.28
C VAL A 118 1.09 15.19 9.14
N LEU A 119 0.92 13.87 9.06
CA LEU A 119 1.65 12.92 9.93
C LEU A 119 3.14 12.79 9.59
N VAL A 120 3.48 13.01 8.33
CA VAL A 120 4.85 12.95 7.79
C VAL A 120 5.10 14.24 6.98
N PRO A 121 5.40 15.35 7.67
CA PRO A 121 5.54 16.67 7.05
C PRO A 121 6.58 16.70 5.94
N GLU A 122 6.23 17.31 4.80
CA GLU A 122 7.03 17.28 3.57
C GLU A 122 8.50 17.67 3.78
N GLN A 123 8.77 18.86 4.33
CA GLN A 123 10.14 19.36 4.47
C GLN A 123 11.01 18.47 5.37
N ALA A 124 10.45 18.06 6.51
CA ALA A 124 11.14 17.18 7.46
C ALA A 124 11.43 15.80 6.85
N ALA A 125 10.47 15.25 6.11
CA ALA A 125 10.61 13.97 5.44
C ALA A 125 11.56 14.04 4.24
N ALA A 126 11.48 15.08 3.41
CA ALA A 126 12.37 15.29 2.28
C ALA A 126 13.82 15.44 2.71
N GLY A 127 14.09 16.20 3.80
CA GLY A 127 15.44 16.30 4.35
C GLY A 127 15.97 14.96 4.86
N PHE A 128 15.15 14.20 5.58
CA PHE A 128 15.49 12.86 6.06
C PHE A 128 15.76 11.88 4.91
N LEU A 129 14.86 11.81 3.92
CA LEU A 129 14.99 10.92 2.77
C LEU A 129 16.14 11.32 1.85
N GLY A 130 16.40 12.61 1.67
CA GLY A 130 17.50 13.11 0.85
C GLY A 130 18.87 12.71 1.41
N ALA A 131 19.06 12.79 2.73
CA ALA A 131 20.27 12.32 3.39
C ALA A 131 20.45 10.80 3.22
N ALA A 132 19.40 10.02 3.48
CA ALA A 132 19.43 8.56 3.29
C ALA A 132 19.70 8.17 1.82
N HIS A 133 19.11 8.88 0.85
CA HIS A 133 19.33 8.62 -0.57
C HIS A 133 20.78 8.85 -1.00
N ALA A 134 21.42 9.92 -0.50
CA ALA A 134 22.82 10.21 -0.79
C ALA A 134 23.79 9.15 -0.24
N GLU A 135 23.38 8.42 0.80
CA GLU A 135 24.14 7.34 1.42
C GLU A 135 23.77 5.95 0.87
N GLY A 136 22.80 5.87 -0.06
CA GLY A 136 22.30 4.59 -0.58
C GLY A 136 21.49 3.78 0.45
N ASP A 137 20.90 4.46 1.42
CA ASP A 137 20.30 3.84 2.62
C ASP A 137 18.80 4.17 2.77
N LEU A 138 18.08 4.43 1.67
CA LEU A 138 16.63 4.65 1.74
C LEU A 138 15.92 3.43 2.35
N SER A 139 15.15 3.67 3.42
CA SER A 139 14.38 2.66 4.15
C SER A 139 12.99 3.17 4.49
N ILE A 140 11.98 2.42 4.06
CA ILE A 140 10.58 2.67 4.43
C ILE A 140 10.34 2.38 5.91
N GLU A 141 11.08 1.42 6.49
CA GLU A 141 11.00 1.10 7.91
C GLU A 141 11.43 2.29 8.77
N ASP A 142 12.52 2.96 8.40
CA ASP A 142 13.03 4.12 9.14
C ASP A 142 12.04 5.28 9.05
N LEU A 143 11.40 5.49 7.89
CA LEU A 143 10.35 6.50 7.73
C LEU A 143 9.12 6.18 8.62
N LYS A 144 8.69 4.92 8.64
CA LYS A 144 7.61 4.41 9.51
C LYS A 144 7.92 4.65 10.98
N GLU A 145 9.13 4.32 11.43
CA GLU A 145 9.55 4.43 12.83
C GLU A 145 9.71 5.88 13.25
N ARG A 146 10.40 6.69 12.44
CA ARG A 146 10.65 8.11 12.69
C ARG A 146 9.36 8.89 12.91
N TYR A 147 8.32 8.61 12.11
CA TYR A 147 7.06 9.36 12.16
C TYR A 147 5.92 8.64 12.91
N TYR A 148 6.19 7.43 13.43
CA TYR A 148 5.22 6.61 14.15
C TYR A 148 3.92 6.38 13.34
N VAL A 149 4.08 5.92 12.10
CA VAL A 149 2.98 5.58 11.17
C VAL A 149 2.95 4.08 10.85
N SER A 150 1.99 3.61 10.06
CA SER A 150 2.03 2.23 9.55
C SER A 150 3.04 2.12 8.41
N TYR A 151 3.52 0.90 8.13
CA TYR A 151 4.40 0.67 6.98
C TYR A 151 3.72 1.09 5.68
N GLU A 152 2.42 0.75 5.51
CA GLU A 152 1.63 1.16 4.35
C GLU A 152 1.57 2.69 4.19
N MET A 153 1.36 3.44 5.28
CA MET A 153 1.33 4.90 5.21
C MET A 153 2.71 5.48 4.86
N ALA A 154 3.78 4.95 5.47
CA ALA A 154 5.15 5.37 5.14
C ALA A 154 5.48 5.09 3.67
N ALA A 155 5.15 3.91 3.17
CA ALA A 155 5.32 3.53 1.77
C ALA A 155 4.55 4.46 0.82
N HIS A 156 3.27 4.75 1.11
CA HIS A 156 2.51 5.72 0.32
C HIS A 156 3.11 7.12 0.38
N ARG A 157 3.47 7.60 1.58
CA ARG A 157 4.08 8.91 1.72
C ARG A 157 5.38 9.01 0.94
N PHE A 158 6.20 7.96 0.98
CA PHE A 158 7.41 7.88 0.18
C PHE A 158 7.10 8.06 -1.32
N THR A 159 6.06 7.41 -1.86
CA THR A 159 5.68 7.63 -3.27
C THR A 159 5.21 9.05 -3.58
N ASN A 160 4.70 9.82 -2.60
CA ASN A 160 4.36 11.23 -2.81
C ASN A 160 5.61 12.11 -2.94
N LEU A 161 6.70 11.73 -2.28
CA LEU A 161 7.90 12.56 -2.15
C LEU A 161 9.06 12.12 -3.04
N ALA A 162 9.14 10.82 -3.38
CA ALA A 162 10.28 10.21 -4.05
C ALA A 162 10.64 10.91 -5.36
N THR A 163 9.68 11.06 -6.27
CA THR A 163 9.97 11.68 -7.57
C THR A 163 10.19 13.18 -7.45
N ARG A 164 9.37 13.86 -6.64
CA ARG A 164 9.45 15.32 -6.48
C ARG A 164 10.76 15.79 -5.83
N HIS A 165 11.22 15.10 -4.79
CA HIS A 165 12.33 15.55 -3.95
C HIS A 165 13.62 14.77 -4.14
N LEU A 166 13.54 13.52 -4.66
CA LEU A 166 14.71 12.67 -4.87
C LEU A 166 14.98 12.41 -6.36
N GLY A 167 14.05 12.77 -7.26
CA GLY A 167 14.15 12.43 -8.68
C GLY A 167 13.95 10.94 -8.98
N LEU A 168 13.46 10.17 -8.00
CA LEU A 168 13.28 8.72 -8.10
C LEU A 168 11.87 8.38 -8.57
N GLN A 169 11.76 7.66 -9.67
CA GLN A 169 10.49 7.06 -10.09
C GLN A 169 10.33 5.71 -9.40
N VAL A 170 9.12 5.44 -8.92
CA VAL A 170 8.84 4.30 -8.04
C VAL A 170 7.49 3.68 -8.33
N HIS A 171 7.31 2.45 -7.85
CA HIS A 171 6.01 1.80 -7.76
C HIS A 171 5.70 1.40 -6.31
N PHE A 172 4.41 1.31 -6.04
CA PHE A 172 3.83 0.79 -4.81
C PHE A 172 2.83 -0.30 -5.17
N LEU A 173 2.84 -1.38 -4.39
CA LEU A 173 1.88 -2.45 -4.50
C LEU A 173 1.45 -2.95 -3.12
N ARG A 174 0.15 -3.14 -2.93
CA ARG A 174 -0.42 -3.87 -1.80
C ARG A 174 -1.15 -5.10 -2.31
N THR A 175 -0.78 -6.27 -1.78
CA THR A 175 -1.45 -7.53 -2.11
C THR A 175 -1.96 -8.27 -0.89
N ASP A 176 -2.99 -9.08 -1.09
CA ASP A 176 -3.35 -10.12 -0.11
C ASP A 176 -2.30 -11.25 -0.07
N THR A 177 -2.56 -12.28 0.74
CA THR A 177 -1.69 -13.46 0.88
C THR A 177 -1.56 -14.29 -0.39
N ALA A 178 -2.51 -14.18 -1.33
CA ALA A 178 -2.47 -14.87 -2.61
C ALA A 178 -1.77 -14.05 -3.71
N GLY A 179 -1.30 -12.83 -3.40
CA GLY A 179 -0.74 -11.91 -4.38
C GLY A 179 -1.79 -11.18 -5.23
N THR A 180 -3.04 -11.16 -4.79
CA THR A 180 -4.10 -10.36 -5.42
C THR A 180 -3.90 -8.89 -5.09
N VAL A 181 -3.85 -8.04 -6.12
CA VAL A 181 -3.69 -6.60 -5.97
C VAL A 181 -4.93 -6.01 -5.30
N THR A 182 -4.71 -5.24 -4.24
CA THR A 182 -5.74 -4.45 -3.54
C THR A 182 -5.48 -2.95 -3.64
N LYS A 183 -4.25 -2.55 -3.95
CA LYS A 183 -3.87 -1.17 -4.24
C LYS A 183 -2.56 -1.15 -5.02
N ALA A 184 -2.46 -0.29 -6.02
CA ALA A 184 -1.26 -0.15 -6.82
C ALA A 184 -1.05 1.31 -7.25
N TYR A 185 0.21 1.68 -7.44
CA TYR A 185 0.64 2.95 -8.03
C TYR A 185 1.99 2.73 -8.73
N GLU A 186 2.22 3.37 -9.86
CA GLU A 186 3.54 3.42 -10.50
C GLU A 186 3.73 4.74 -11.25
N ASN A 187 4.99 5.17 -11.33
CA ASN A 187 5.48 6.10 -12.35
C ASN A 187 6.86 5.70 -12.91
N ASP A 188 7.34 4.50 -12.60
CA ASP A 188 8.59 3.95 -13.09
C ASP A 188 8.41 3.01 -14.29
N GLY A 189 7.19 2.85 -14.81
CA GLY A 189 6.94 2.02 -15.98
C GLY A 189 6.85 0.52 -15.70
N LEU A 190 6.79 0.10 -14.42
CA LEU A 190 6.34 -1.25 -14.10
C LEU A 190 4.92 -1.47 -14.64
N VAL A 191 4.73 -2.52 -15.43
CA VAL A 191 3.41 -2.89 -15.94
C VAL A 191 2.76 -3.87 -14.97
N PHE A 192 1.75 -3.41 -14.23
CA PHE A 192 0.93 -4.29 -13.40
C PHE A 192 0.03 -5.17 -14.26
N PRO A 193 -0.27 -6.41 -13.83
CA PRO A 193 -1.30 -7.20 -14.49
C PRO A 193 -2.66 -6.52 -14.31
N SER A 194 -3.47 -6.53 -15.36
CA SER A 194 -4.82 -5.97 -15.37
C SER A 194 -5.83 -6.98 -15.92
N ASP A 195 -7.11 -6.74 -15.66
CA ASP A 195 -8.21 -7.41 -16.35
C ASP A 195 -8.42 -6.85 -17.77
N GLU A 196 -9.45 -7.34 -18.47
CA GLU A 196 -9.79 -6.94 -19.84
C GLU A 196 -10.19 -5.47 -19.96
N GLU A 197 -10.67 -4.85 -18.87
CA GLU A 197 -11.06 -3.44 -18.80
C GLU A 197 -9.90 -2.54 -18.32
N GLY A 198 -8.73 -3.12 -18.01
CA GLY A 198 -7.58 -2.41 -17.47
C GLY A 198 -7.62 -2.21 -15.95
N GLY A 199 -8.58 -2.83 -15.25
CA GLY A 199 -8.67 -2.85 -13.80
C GLY A 199 -7.53 -3.65 -13.18
N LEU A 200 -6.89 -3.09 -12.14
CA LEU A 200 -5.77 -3.75 -11.44
C LEU A 200 -6.25 -4.52 -10.21
N GLU A 201 -7.27 -4.01 -9.52
CA GLU A 201 -7.77 -4.61 -8.28
C GLU A 201 -8.40 -5.98 -8.55
N GLY A 202 -8.10 -6.96 -7.71
CA GLY A 202 -8.57 -8.34 -7.91
C GLY A 202 -7.73 -9.17 -8.89
N VAL A 203 -6.76 -8.56 -9.57
CA VAL A 203 -5.83 -9.27 -10.44
C VAL A 203 -4.63 -9.77 -9.62
N ARG A 204 -4.11 -10.96 -9.96
CA ARG A 204 -3.01 -11.59 -9.23
C ARG A 204 -1.67 -11.31 -9.91
N VAL A 205 -0.67 -10.90 -9.14
CA VAL A 205 0.70 -10.75 -9.64
C VAL A 205 1.40 -12.09 -9.84
N SER A 206 2.44 -12.09 -10.68
CA SER A 206 3.24 -13.29 -10.92
C SER A 206 3.73 -13.89 -9.60
N ARG A 207 3.67 -15.23 -9.51
CA ARG A 207 4.22 -16.00 -8.37
C ARG A 207 5.68 -15.68 -8.10
N LEU A 208 6.43 -15.21 -9.10
CA LEU A 208 7.85 -14.89 -9.01
C LEU A 208 8.15 -13.47 -8.52
N TRP A 209 7.14 -12.61 -8.34
CA TRP A 209 7.35 -11.27 -7.80
C TRP A 209 7.61 -11.31 -6.29
N GLY A 210 8.39 -10.35 -5.78
CA GLY A 210 8.70 -10.22 -4.35
C GLY A 210 7.44 -10.25 -3.46
N ALA A 211 6.35 -9.61 -3.90
CA ALA A 211 5.04 -9.62 -3.24
C ALA A 211 4.48 -11.03 -2.93
N ARG A 212 4.83 -12.04 -3.74
CA ARG A 212 4.45 -13.45 -3.52
C ARG A 212 5.56 -14.28 -2.86
N GLN A 213 6.82 -13.91 -3.05
CA GLN A 213 7.98 -14.62 -2.47
C GLN A 213 8.21 -14.28 -0.99
N ALA A 214 7.90 -13.05 -0.56
CA ALA A 214 8.18 -12.55 0.79
C ALA A 214 7.54 -13.38 1.92
N TRP A 215 6.41 -14.05 1.65
CA TRP A 215 5.71 -14.88 2.63
C TRP A 215 6.50 -16.10 3.11
N ALA A 216 7.47 -16.55 2.33
CA ALA A 216 8.37 -17.64 2.70
C ALA A 216 9.72 -17.13 3.24
N SER A 217 9.94 -15.81 3.25
CA SER A 217 11.18 -15.22 3.77
C SER A 217 11.20 -15.25 5.30
N SER A 218 12.39 -15.46 5.86
CA SER A 218 12.66 -15.27 7.29
C SER A 218 13.05 -13.84 7.64
N GLU A 219 13.24 -12.98 6.63
CA GLU A 219 13.65 -11.59 6.80
C GLU A 219 12.43 -10.69 6.98
N ILE A 220 12.62 -9.57 7.70
CA ILE A 220 11.55 -8.58 7.91
C ILE A 220 11.16 -7.92 6.58
N ILE A 221 12.17 -7.62 5.74
CA ILE A 221 12.01 -7.07 4.40
C ILE A 221 12.62 -8.07 3.42
N HIS A 222 11.84 -8.46 2.41
CA HIS A 222 12.31 -9.27 1.29
C HIS A 222 12.69 -8.36 0.13
N GLU A 223 13.98 -8.18 -0.12
CA GLU A 223 14.45 -7.48 -1.33
C GLU A 223 14.66 -8.43 -2.50
N GLN A 224 14.30 -8.01 -3.71
CA GLN A 224 14.44 -8.85 -4.89
C GLN A 224 14.56 -8.00 -6.15
N PHE A 225 15.46 -8.42 -7.04
CA PHE A 225 15.43 -7.99 -8.43
C PHE A 225 14.55 -8.94 -9.25
N THR A 226 13.61 -8.38 -10.01
CA THR A 226 12.74 -9.11 -10.92
C THR A 226 12.88 -8.58 -12.34
N ALA A 227 13.33 -9.45 -13.25
CA ALA A 227 13.28 -9.16 -14.68
C ALA A 227 11.87 -9.41 -15.23
N THR A 228 11.33 -8.46 -15.99
CA THR A 228 10.01 -8.55 -16.63
C THR A 228 10.14 -8.29 -18.12
N ASP A 229 9.09 -8.56 -18.90
CA ASP A 229 9.09 -8.27 -20.33
C ASP A 229 9.27 -6.77 -20.64
N HIS A 230 8.98 -5.90 -19.68
CA HIS A 230 9.00 -4.44 -19.84
C HIS A 230 10.15 -3.73 -19.10
N GLY A 231 11.04 -4.50 -18.47
CA GLY A 231 12.19 -3.95 -17.74
C GLY A 231 12.55 -4.76 -16.52
N ASP A 232 13.65 -4.37 -15.89
CA ASP A 232 14.17 -5.01 -14.69
C ASP A 232 13.99 -4.08 -13.49
N PHE A 233 13.36 -4.59 -12.44
CA PHE A 233 12.94 -3.80 -11.28
C PHE A 233 13.53 -4.37 -10.00
N TRP A 234 13.79 -3.50 -9.03
CA TRP A 234 14.10 -3.88 -7.66
C TRP A 234 12.89 -3.57 -6.77
N CYS A 235 12.55 -4.49 -5.89
CA CYS A 235 11.44 -4.36 -4.96
C CYS A 235 11.88 -4.73 -3.53
N ALA A 236 11.48 -3.94 -2.55
CA ALA A 236 11.47 -4.29 -1.13
C ALA A 236 10.03 -4.58 -0.70
N THR A 237 9.80 -5.79 -0.17
CA THR A 237 8.48 -6.27 0.24
C THR A 237 8.44 -6.53 1.73
N TYR A 238 7.48 -5.93 2.43
CA TYR A 238 7.20 -6.13 3.84
C TYR A 238 5.86 -6.84 4.02
N VAL A 239 5.82 -7.86 4.88
CA VAL A 239 4.60 -8.60 5.22
C VAL A 239 4.04 -8.10 6.55
N GLU A 240 2.83 -7.55 6.54
CA GLU A 240 2.12 -7.16 7.76
C GLU A 240 1.24 -8.33 8.23
N ASN A 241 1.60 -8.91 9.37
CA ASN A 241 0.76 -9.84 10.10
C ASN A 241 -0.16 -9.05 11.05
N VAL A 242 -1.46 -9.06 10.78
CA VAL A 242 -2.46 -8.40 11.63
C VAL A 242 -3.09 -9.41 12.58
N ALA A 243 -3.30 -9.01 13.85
CA ALA A 243 -3.96 -9.87 14.85
C ALA A 243 -5.44 -10.14 14.49
N GLU A 244 -6.10 -9.15 13.89
CA GLU A 244 -7.45 -9.23 13.35
C GLU A 244 -7.45 -8.74 11.90
N GLY A 245 -8.14 -9.47 11.02
CA GLY A 245 -8.18 -9.20 9.58
C GLY A 245 -7.31 -10.14 8.75
N THR A 246 -7.18 -9.82 7.46
CA THR A 246 -6.36 -10.61 6.52
C THR A 246 -4.96 -10.01 6.42
N PRO A 247 -3.88 -10.77 6.67
CA PRO A 247 -2.51 -10.33 6.43
C PRO A 247 -2.33 -9.84 5.00
N PHE A 248 -1.38 -8.93 4.79
CA PHE A 248 -1.11 -8.37 3.46
C PHE A 248 0.38 -8.05 3.30
N ALA A 249 0.82 -7.94 2.05
CA ALA A 249 2.17 -7.49 1.71
C ALA A 249 2.13 -6.07 1.15
N ILE A 250 3.12 -5.26 1.51
CA ILE A 250 3.38 -3.93 0.96
C ILE A 250 4.72 -3.97 0.25
N THR A 251 4.74 -3.57 -1.01
CA THR A 251 5.94 -3.50 -1.84
C THR A 251 6.18 -2.06 -2.27
N ILE A 252 7.42 -1.60 -2.12
CA ILE A 252 7.96 -0.43 -2.82
C ILE A 252 9.04 -0.92 -3.76
N GLY A 253 9.12 -0.34 -4.95
CA GLY A 253 10.23 -0.63 -5.85
C GLY A 253 10.50 0.50 -6.82
N CYS A 254 11.54 0.30 -7.61
CA CYS A 254 12.03 1.20 -8.65
C CYS A 254 12.64 0.38 -9.79
N ARG A 255 13.13 1.05 -10.82
CA ARG A 255 13.99 0.40 -11.83
C ARG A 255 15.25 -0.13 -11.15
N SER A 256 15.77 -1.24 -11.67
CA SER A 256 16.99 -1.87 -11.14
C SER A 256 18.23 -0.95 -11.12
N GLU A 257 18.30 0.04 -12.02
CA GLU A 257 19.39 1.03 -12.07
C GLU A 257 19.37 2.01 -10.88
N ASP A 258 18.18 2.27 -10.31
CA ASP A 258 17.99 3.17 -9.16
C ASP A 258 18.12 2.44 -7.81
N ALA A 259 18.25 1.11 -7.82
CA ALA A 259 18.24 0.27 -6.62
C ALA A 259 19.35 0.63 -5.62
N GLY A 260 20.51 1.13 -6.11
CA GLY A 260 21.63 1.54 -5.25
C GLY A 260 21.31 2.70 -4.31
N GLY A 261 20.17 3.39 -4.49
CA GLY A 261 19.67 4.39 -3.56
C GLY A 261 19.00 3.81 -2.30
N PHE A 262 18.72 2.51 -2.25
CA PHE A 262 17.97 1.85 -1.19
C PHE A 262 18.81 0.87 -0.38
N ARG A 263 18.48 0.76 0.91
CA ARG A 263 18.97 -0.33 1.75
C ARG A 263 18.48 -1.67 1.17
N GLY A 264 19.41 -2.63 1.02
CA GLY A 264 19.15 -3.91 0.36
C GLY A 264 19.09 -3.83 -1.17
N GLY A 265 19.45 -2.69 -1.75
CA GLY A 265 19.66 -2.48 -3.19
C GLY A 265 20.79 -3.33 -3.77
N ASP A 266 21.67 -3.88 -2.93
CA ASP A 266 22.78 -4.77 -3.28
C ASP A 266 22.43 -6.27 -3.18
N THR A 267 21.16 -6.60 -2.94
CA THR A 267 20.71 -8.00 -2.83
C THR A 267 21.11 -8.84 -4.05
N VAL A 268 21.51 -10.08 -3.77
CA VAL A 268 21.85 -11.07 -4.80
C VAL A 268 20.62 -11.84 -5.31
N ARG A 269 19.44 -11.64 -4.69
CA ARG A 269 18.20 -12.32 -5.08
C ARG A 269 17.72 -11.78 -6.42
N ARG A 270 17.95 -12.54 -7.49
CA ARG A 270 17.54 -12.21 -8.86
C ARG A 270 16.62 -13.29 -9.41
N VAL A 271 15.45 -12.88 -9.91
CA VAL A 271 14.44 -13.78 -10.46
C VAL A 271 13.99 -13.23 -11.82
N SER A 272 13.71 -14.12 -12.78
CA SER A 272 13.07 -13.72 -14.03
C SER A 272 11.58 -14.07 -13.99
N ALA A 273 10.73 -13.08 -14.20
CA ALA A 273 9.29 -13.19 -14.34
C ALA A 273 8.84 -12.78 -15.76
N ARG A 274 9.71 -12.94 -16.76
CA ARG A 274 9.39 -12.78 -18.19
C ARG A 274 8.37 -13.83 -18.61
N SER A 275 7.47 -13.52 -19.54
CA SER A 275 6.42 -14.45 -19.97
C SER A 275 7.00 -15.77 -20.52
N SER A 276 8.17 -15.71 -21.18
CA SER A 276 8.91 -16.89 -21.64
C SER A 276 9.29 -17.84 -20.50
N ASP A 277 9.58 -17.31 -19.32
CA ASP A 277 10.13 -18.04 -18.17
C ASP A 277 9.03 -18.50 -17.21
N LEU A 278 7.82 -17.97 -17.39
CA LEU A 278 6.63 -18.34 -16.61
C LEU A 278 5.84 -19.48 -17.26
N THR A 279 6.11 -19.80 -18.53
CA THR A 279 5.45 -20.89 -19.24
C THR A 279 5.64 -22.19 -18.46
N ALA A 280 4.54 -22.84 -18.09
CA ALA A 280 4.59 -24.11 -17.38
C ALA A 280 5.18 -25.19 -18.30
N ASP A 281 6.01 -26.06 -17.74
CA ASP A 281 6.49 -27.24 -18.46
C ASP A 281 5.27 -28.07 -18.90
N PRO A 282 5.08 -28.31 -20.21
CA PRO A 282 3.96 -29.12 -20.68
C PRO A 282 3.89 -30.49 -20.01
N ALA A 283 5.04 -31.10 -19.71
CA ALA A 283 5.08 -32.41 -19.03
C ALA A 283 4.58 -32.36 -17.58
N LEU A 284 4.74 -31.20 -16.91
CA LEU A 284 4.19 -30.97 -15.57
C LEU A 284 2.66 -30.85 -15.64
N VAL A 285 2.16 -30.09 -16.61
CA VAL A 285 0.72 -29.90 -16.81
C VAL A 285 0.07 -31.23 -17.17
N ASP A 286 0.59 -31.94 -18.17
CA ASP A 286 0.06 -33.23 -18.63
C ASP A 286 0.00 -34.29 -17.51
N ARG A 287 0.92 -34.23 -16.55
CA ARG A 287 0.98 -35.18 -15.43
C ARG A 287 -0.12 -34.95 -14.39
N TRP A 288 -0.43 -33.70 -14.10
CA TRP A 288 -1.26 -33.32 -12.95
C TRP A 288 -2.63 -32.78 -13.33
N ASP A 289 -2.82 -32.37 -14.59
CA ASP A 289 -4.12 -31.98 -15.11
C ASP A 289 -5.12 -33.15 -15.04
N GLY A 290 -6.37 -32.83 -14.69
CA GLY A 290 -7.44 -33.82 -14.49
C GLY A 290 -7.28 -34.76 -13.27
N VAL A 291 -6.12 -34.81 -12.60
CA VAL A 291 -5.88 -35.68 -11.43
C VAL A 291 -5.63 -34.94 -10.13
N ALA A 292 -5.16 -33.69 -10.19
CA ALA A 292 -5.02 -32.85 -9.01
C ALA A 292 -6.39 -32.32 -8.55
N TRP A 293 -6.70 -32.48 -7.27
CA TRP A 293 -7.93 -31.98 -6.66
C TRP A 293 -7.61 -31.08 -5.46
N PRO A 294 -7.25 -29.81 -5.68
CA PRO A 294 -7.02 -28.89 -4.58
C PRO A 294 -8.36 -28.48 -3.92
N SER A 295 -8.34 -28.32 -2.60
CA SER A 295 -9.45 -27.74 -1.85
C SER A 295 -9.09 -26.31 -1.46
N ALA A 296 -9.97 -25.35 -1.75
CA ALA A 296 -9.75 -23.95 -1.39
C ALA A 296 -9.77 -23.76 0.13
N SER A 297 -8.92 -22.88 0.64
CA SER A 297 -8.98 -22.50 2.05
C SER A 297 -10.23 -21.65 2.34
N GLU A 298 -10.81 -21.75 3.54
CA GLU A 298 -12.04 -21.04 3.97
C GLU A 298 -11.98 -19.51 3.80
N ARG A 299 -10.77 -18.94 3.65
CA ARG A 299 -10.54 -17.50 3.46
C ARG A 299 -10.59 -17.04 2.01
N SER A 300 -10.76 -17.98 1.07
CA SER A 300 -11.02 -17.67 -0.34
C SER A 300 -12.51 -17.35 -0.45
N PHE A 301 -12.88 -16.08 -0.31
CA PHE A 301 -14.27 -15.65 -0.45
C PHE A 301 -14.83 -16.17 -1.78
N VAL A 302 -15.71 -17.18 -1.72
CA VAL A 302 -16.27 -17.89 -2.88
C VAL A 302 -16.90 -16.92 -3.89
N LEU A 303 -17.41 -15.78 -3.44
CA LEU A 303 -18.03 -14.74 -4.28
C LEU A 303 -17.03 -13.75 -4.90
N THR A 304 -15.84 -13.57 -4.32
CA THR A 304 -14.76 -12.71 -4.86
C THR A 304 -13.78 -13.51 -5.72
N ALA A 305 -13.79 -14.84 -5.58
CA ALA A 305 -13.04 -15.77 -6.40
C ALA A 305 -13.80 -16.21 -7.67
N LEU A 306 -15.07 -15.81 -7.81
CA LEU A 306 -15.74 -15.84 -9.10
C LEU A 306 -14.99 -14.88 -10.02
N PRO A 307 -14.61 -15.32 -11.23
CA PRO A 307 -13.94 -14.44 -12.15
C PRO A 307 -14.78 -13.17 -12.39
N PRO A 308 -14.14 -11.98 -12.48
CA PRO A 308 -14.77 -10.85 -13.14
C PRO A 308 -15.32 -11.32 -14.50
N ALA A 309 -16.43 -10.74 -14.95
CA ALA A 309 -17.02 -11.10 -16.23
C ALA A 309 -15.92 -11.11 -17.32
N GLY A 310 -15.73 -12.26 -18.00
CA GLY A 310 -14.70 -12.42 -19.05
C GLY A 310 -13.72 -13.58 -18.82
N ARG A 311 -13.41 -13.96 -17.57
CA ARG A 311 -12.48 -15.09 -17.31
C ARG A 311 -13.17 -16.46 -17.43
N GLU A 312 -12.48 -17.42 -18.05
CA GLU A 312 -12.90 -18.84 -18.06
C GLU A 312 -13.12 -19.38 -16.64
N PHE A 313 -14.21 -20.13 -16.46
CA PHE A 313 -14.52 -20.77 -15.20
C PHE A 313 -13.47 -21.84 -14.88
N SER A 314 -12.70 -21.63 -13.80
CA SER A 314 -11.87 -22.68 -13.21
C SER A 314 -12.65 -23.45 -12.15
N PRO A 315 -12.61 -24.79 -12.12
CA PRO A 315 -13.26 -25.59 -11.08
C PRO A 315 -12.67 -25.34 -9.68
N PHE A 316 -11.53 -24.65 -9.59
CA PHE A 316 -10.82 -24.33 -8.35
C PHE A 316 -10.59 -22.81 -8.23
N PRO A 317 -11.65 -22.01 -7.97
CA PRO A 317 -11.57 -20.56 -7.95
C PRO A 317 -10.59 -20.06 -6.88
N GLY A 318 -9.75 -19.10 -7.24
CA GLY A 318 -8.73 -18.53 -6.36
C GLY A 318 -7.45 -19.38 -6.20
N ILE A 319 -7.39 -20.59 -6.76
CA ILE A 319 -6.22 -21.48 -6.67
C ILE A 319 -5.32 -21.31 -7.91
N ASP A 320 -4.01 -21.16 -7.68
CA ASP A 320 -3.01 -21.22 -8.74
C ASP A 320 -2.66 -22.69 -9.02
N LEU A 321 -3.25 -23.27 -10.08
CA LEU A 321 -3.07 -24.68 -10.40
C LEU A 321 -1.63 -25.04 -10.74
N ILE A 322 -0.86 -24.11 -11.32
CA ILE A 322 0.56 -24.37 -11.62
C ILE A 322 1.36 -24.50 -10.31
N ASP A 323 1.06 -23.70 -9.29
CA ASP A 323 1.67 -23.87 -7.96
C ASP A 323 1.30 -25.21 -7.32
N VAL A 324 0.04 -25.66 -7.48
CA VAL A 324 -0.43 -26.98 -7.02
C VAL A 324 0.34 -28.09 -7.73
N TYR A 325 0.45 -28.04 -9.06
CA TYR A 325 1.15 -29.06 -9.84
C TYR A 325 2.62 -29.14 -9.44
N ARG A 326 3.29 -28.01 -9.26
CA ARG A 326 4.69 -27.97 -8.79
C ARG A 326 4.83 -28.52 -7.37
N PHE A 327 3.86 -28.26 -6.50
CA PHE A 327 3.84 -28.87 -5.18
C PHE A 327 3.74 -30.39 -5.27
N LEU A 328 2.79 -30.90 -6.04
CA LEU A 328 2.60 -32.34 -6.23
C LEU A 328 3.83 -33.00 -6.86
N ASP A 329 4.47 -32.34 -7.83
CA ASP A 329 5.67 -32.86 -8.47
C ASP A 329 6.85 -32.98 -7.49
N ARG A 330 7.02 -32.00 -6.59
CA ARG A 330 8.00 -32.08 -5.49
C ARG A 330 7.69 -33.22 -4.50
N GLN A 331 6.41 -33.54 -4.25
CA GLN A 331 6.04 -34.64 -3.37
C GLN A 331 6.20 -36.01 -4.05
N ALA A 332 5.93 -36.11 -5.35
CA ALA A 332 6.05 -37.35 -6.11
C ALA A 332 7.50 -37.75 -6.40
N GLY A 333 8.42 -36.78 -6.40
CA GLY A 333 9.86 -36.98 -6.54
C GLY A 333 10.65 -37.12 -5.22
N ALA A 334 9.97 -37.11 -4.07
CA ALA A 334 10.56 -37.23 -2.73
C ALA A 334 10.43 -38.64 -2.14
#